data_AF-D7MJR6-F1
#
_entry.id   AF-D7MJR6-F1
#
_cell.length_a   1.000
_cell.length_b   1.000
_cell.length_c   1.000
_cell.angle_alpha   90.00
_cell.angle_beta   90.00
_cell.angle_gamma   90.00
#
_symmetry.space_group_name_H-M   'P 1'
#
loop_
_entity.id
_entity.type
_entity.pdbx_description
1 polymer ?
#
loop_
_entity_poly.entity_id
_entity_poly.type
_entity_poly.pdbx_seq_one_letter_code
_entity_poly.pdbx_strand_id
1 'polypeptide(L)'
;MRFSKSLVLITLSALVHFKTSAWPLVTSKMVVIFVNGKFCKYPKQAKAKDFFYSGLNQAGTTNNRVKSNVTTVNVDQIPGLNTLGISLVRIDYAPYGQNPPHTHPRATEILVLVEGTLYVGFVSSNQDNNRLFAKVLNPGDVFVFPIGMIYFQVNIGKTPQWPLLD
;
A
#
# COMPACT_ATOMS: atom_id res chain seq x y z
N MET A 1 16.56 5.43 11.44
CA MET A 1 16.39 5.28 9.98
C MET A 1 15.81 6.58 9.46
N ARG A 2 16.58 7.43 8.77
CA ARG A 2 16.09 8.72 8.24
C ARG A 2 15.37 8.46 6.92
N PHE A 3 14.05 8.51 6.90
CA PHE A 3 13.27 8.50 5.67
C PHE A 3 13.40 9.88 5.01
N SER A 4 13.67 9.90 3.70
CA SER A 4 13.79 11.13 2.94
C SER A 4 12.42 11.77 2.73
N LYS A 5 12.17 12.89 3.44
CA LYS A 5 11.36 14.09 3.08
C LYS A 5 10.01 13.89 2.36
N SER A 6 9.39 12.74 2.48
CA SER A 6 8.17 12.44 1.74
C SER A 6 7.35 11.52 2.60
N LEU A 7 6.10 11.93 2.77
CA LEU A 7 5.07 11.27 3.52
C LEU A 7 5.16 9.76 3.26
N VAL A 8 5.60 8.96 4.23
CA VAL A 8 5.66 7.50 4.04
C VAL A 8 4.34 6.94 4.51
N LEU A 9 3.54 6.50 3.56
CA LEU A 9 2.43 5.62 3.83
C LEU A 9 2.90 4.19 3.69
N ILE A 10 2.75 3.33 4.68
CA ILE A 10 2.90 1.89 4.47
C ILE A 10 1.49 1.34 4.44
N THR A 11 1.01 0.96 3.26
CA THR A 11 -0.28 0.27 3.17
C THR A 11 -0.06 -1.22 2.95
N LEU A 12 -0.55 -2.02 3.90
CA LEU A 12 -0.61 -3.47 3.75
C LEU A 12 -2.00 -3.79 3.23
N SER A 13 -2.06 -4.25 1.98
CA SER A 13 -3.29 -4.75 1.39
C SER A 13 -3.38 -6.24 1.68
N ALA A 14 -4.30 -6.65 2.55
CA ALA A 14 -4.57 -8.05 2.85
C ALA A 14 -5.78 -8.54 2.06
N LEU A 15 -5.58 -9.56 1.23
CA LEU A 15 -6.65 -10.36 0.63
C LEU A 15 -7.19 -11.30 1.71
N VAL A 16 -8.46 -11.15 2.08
CA VAL A 16 -9.11 -12.12 2.97
C VAL A 16 -9.48 -13.34 2.13
N HIS A 17 -8.67 -14.41 2.14
CA HIS A 17 -9.11 -15.81 2.01
C HIS A 17 -8.01 -16.82 2.42
N PHE A 18 -8.39 -17.69 3.36
CA PHE A 18 -7.80 -18.95 3.88
C PHE A 18 -6.27 -19.14 3.96
N LYS A 19 -5.79 -19.31 5.21
CA LYS A 19 -4.57 -20.06 5.54
C LYS A 19 -4.53 -21.35 4.72
N THR A 20 -3.55 -21.45 3.83
CA THR A 20 -2.93 -22.75 3.53
C THR A 20 -1.54 -22.68 4.13
N SER A 21 -1.22 -23.63 5.01
CA SER A 21 0.13 -23.89 5.48
C SER A 21 0.94 -24.43 4.31
N ALA A 22 1.35 -23.56 3.41
CA ALA A 22 2.22 -23.89 2.29
C ALA A 22 3.41 -22.94 2.36
N TRP A 23 4.61 -23.50 2.28
CA TRP A 23 5.83 -22.74 2.06
C TRP A 23 5.61 -21.74 0.92
N PRO A 24 6.14 -20.51 1.01
CA PRO A 24 5.83 -19.50 0.02
C PRO A 24 6.28 -19.93 -1.37
N LEU A 25 5.34 -19.92 -2.32
CA LEU A 25 5.56 -20.42 -3.66
C LEU A 25 5.98 -19.29 -4.61
N VAL A 26 7.29 -19.12 -4.82
CA VAL A 26 7.90 -18.05 -5.65
C VAL A 26 7.43 -18.11 -7.11
N THR A 27 7.23 -16.99 -7.82
CA THR A 27 6.70 -17.01 -9.20
C THR A 27 7.67 -17.42 -10.32
N SER A 28 7.20 -18.17 -11.33
CA SER A 28 7.93 -18.59 -12.55
C SER A 28 7.59 -17.71 -13.77
N LYS A 29 8.55 -17.50 -14.68
CA LYS A 29 8.46 -16.53 -15.80
C LYS A 29 8.00 -17.09 -17.15
N MET A 30 7.84 -18.41 -17.33
CA MET A 30 7.66 -19.00 -18.66
C MET A 30 6.51 -20.00 -18.72
N VAL A 31 5.30 -19.55 -19.08
CA VAL A 31 4.16 -20.43 -19.47
C VAL A 31 3.16 -19.65 -20.36
N VAL A 32 2.63 -20.28 -21.42
CA VAL A 32 1.58 -19.77 -22.34
C VAL A 32 0.16 -20.10 -21.82
N ILE A 33 0.03 -20.41 -20.53
CA ILE A 33 -1.21 -20.83 -19.86
C ILE A 33 -1.53 -19.77 -18.80
N PHE A 34 -2.81 -19.45 -18.62
CA PHE A 34 -3.26 -18.49 -17.61
C PHE A 34 -3.89 -19.23 -16.43
N VAL A 35 -3.53 -18.83 -15.20
CA VAL A 35 -4.09 -19.34 -13.95
C VAL A 35 -4.52 -18.17 -13.06
N ASN A 36 -5.36 -18.43 -12.06
CA ASN A 36 -5.60 -17.47 -11.00
C ASN A 36 -4.34 -17.32 -10.12
N GLY A 37 -3.70 -16.16 -10.14
CA GLY A 37 -2.41 -15.92 -9.49
C GLY A 37 -1.23 -16.12 -10.45
N LYS A 38 -0.16 -16.76 -9.99
CA LYS A 38 1.06 -17.00 -10.78
C LYS A 38 1.61 -18.40 -10.58
N PHE A 39 2.18 -18.97 -11.64
CA PHE A 39 2.91 -20.24 -11.55
C PHE A 39 4.09 -20.13 -10.61
N CYS A 40 4.42 -21.25 -9.98
CA CYS A 40 5.43 -21.30 -8.95
C CYS A 40 6.73 -21.92 -9.47
N LYS A 41 7.88 -21.42 -9.04
CA LYS A 41 9.19 -22.07 -9.19
C LYS A 41 9.20 -23.33 -8.34
N TYR A 42 10.11 -24.23 -8.68
CA TYR A 42 10.39 -25.37 -7.82
C TYR A 42 10.91 -24.88 -6.44
N PRO A 43 10.40 -25.37 -5.30
CA PRO A 43 10.72 -24.82 -3.98
C PRO A 43 12.22 -24.77 -3.68
N LYS A 44 13.00 -25.77 -4.12
CA LYS A 44 14.46 -25.79 -3.90
C LYS A 44 15.23 -24.74 -4.72
N GLN A 45 14.59 -24.07 -5.67
CA GLN A 45 15.18 -22.97 -6.45
C GLN A 45 14.89 -21.58 -5.85
N ALA A 46 14.02 -21.50 -4.84
CA ALA A 46 13.72 -20.25 -4.15
C ALA A 46 14.96 -19.75 -3.39
N LYS A 47 15.22 -18.45 -3.47
CA LYS A 47 16.35 -17.77 -2.81
C LYS A 47 15.85 -16.58 -2.02
N ALA A 48 16.63 -16.09 -1.05
CA ALA A 48 16.27 -14.93 -0.23
C ALA A 48 15.87 -13.70 -1.07
N LYS A 49 16.51 -13.49 -2.22
CA LYS A 49 16.16 -12.41 -3.16
C LYS A 49 14.75 -12.47 -3.74
N ASP A 50 14.10 -13.65 -3.75
CA ASP A 50 12.72 -13.81 -4.20
C ASP A 50 11.72 -13.25 -3.17
N PHE A 51 12.17 -13.00 -1.93
CA PHE A 51 11.42 -12.51 -0.78
C PHE A 51 11.78 -11.07 -0.38
N PHE A 52 12.59 -10.40 -1.19
CA PHE A 52 13.23 -9.15 -0.82
C PHE A 52 12.95 -8.06 -1.85
N TYR A 53 12.69 -6.86 -1.35
CA TYR A 53 12.65 -5.64 -2.16
C TYR A 53 13.35 -4.51 -1.40
N SER A 54 14.23 -3.81 -2.10
CA SER A 54 14.88 -2.58 -1.63
C SER A 54 14.41 -1.40 -2.46
N GLY A 55 14.35 -0.20 -1.86
CA GLY A 55 14.01 1.03 -2.57
C GLY A 55 12.91 1.84 -1.90
N LEU A 56 12.13 1.23 -1.00
CA LEU A 56 11.09 1.94 -0.24
C LEU A 56 11.62 3.02 0.72
N ASN A 57 12.93 3.13 0.91
CA ASN A 57 13.56 4.26 1.60
C ASN A 57 13.61 5.54 0.75
N GLN A 58 13.51 5.41 -0.59
CA GLN A 58 13.53 6.52 -1.52
C GLN A 58 12.11 7.00 -1.80
N ALA A 59 11.94 8.32 -1.82
CA ALA A 59 10.66 8.94 -2.15
C ALA A 59 10.36 8.87 -3.65
N GLY A 60 9.10 8.62 -3.99
CA GLY A 60 8.59 8.76 -5.35
C GLY A 60 8.47 10.22 -5.79
N THR A 61 8.45 10.45 -7.11
CA THR A 61 8.28 11.80 -7.67
C THR A 61 6.83 12.25 -7.62
N THR A 62 6.58 13.37 -6.96
CA THR A 62 5.23 13.95 -6.83
C THR A 62 4.99 15.11 -7.80
N ASN A 63 5.82 15.27 -8.84
CA ASN A 63 5.64 16.28 -9.88
C ASN A 63 4.60 15.85 -10.92
N ASN A 64 3.35 15.76 -10.48
CA ASN A 64 2.21 15.39 -11.32
C ASN A 64 0.94 16.10 -10.83
N ARG A 65 -0.16 15.98 -11.59
CA ARG A 65 -1.41 16.72 -11.34
C ARG A 65 -2.03 16.43 -9.97
N VAL A 66 -1.91 15.20 -9.48
CA VAL A 66 -2.45 14.79 -8.18
C VAL A 66 -1.46 15.01 -7.03
N LYS A 67 -0.20 15.35 -7.35
CA LYS A 67 0.90 15.61 -6.43
C LYS A 67 1.14 14.46 -5.43
N SER A 68 0.95 13.23 -5.87
CA SER A 68 1.23 12.02 -5.10
C SER A 68 1.86 10.96 -5.98
N ASN A 69 2.54 9.98 -5.37
CA ASN A 69 3.12 8.85 -6.07
C ASN A 69 2.94 7.56 -5.27
N VAL A 70 2.41 6.52 -5.92
CA VAL A 70 2.26 5.18 -5.35
C VAL A 70 3.40 4.30 -5.86
N THR A 71 4.30 3.92 -4.95
CA THR A 71 5.36 2.95 -5.19
C THR A 71 4.89 1.56 -4.75
N THR A 72 4.51 0.73 -5.72
CA THR A 72 3.93 -0.60 -5.47
C THR A 72 4.99 -1.67 -5.21
N VAL A 73 4.74 -2.52 -4.22
CA VAL A 73 5.52 -3.72 -3.88
C VAL A 73 4.56 -4.90 -3.73
N ASN A 74 4.15 -5.45 -4.88
CA ASN A 74 3.26 -6.60 -4.97
C ASN A 74 4.04 -7.85 -5.46
N VAL A 75 3.32 -8.90 -5.86
CA VAL A 75 3.90 -10.17 -6.34
C VAL A 75 4.84 -10.03 -7.56
N ASP A 76 4.74 -8.93 -8.31
CA ASP A 76 5.64 -8.63 -9.43
C ASP A 76 7.00 -8.14 -8.96
N GLN A 77 7.06 -7.41 -7.84
CA GLN A 77 8.31 -6.92 -7.23
C GLN A 77 8.89 -7.94 -6.25
N ILE A 78 8.04 -8.61 -5.46
CA ILE A 78 8.43 -9.69 -4.55
C ILE A 78 7.72 -10.98 -4.97
N PRO A 79 8.34 -11.81 -5.82
CA PRO A 79 7.78 -13.11 -6.24
C PRO A 79 7.32 -14.01 -5.10
N GLY A 80 7.96 -13.92 -3.93
CA GLY A 80 7.61 -14.66 -2.73
C GLY A 80 6.28 -14.28 -2.09
N LEU A 81 5.65 -13.17 -2.50
CA LEU A 81 4.30 -12.78 -2.06
C LEU A 81 3.18 -13.61 -2.68
N ASN A 82 3.49 -14.37 -3.74
CA ASN A 82 2.50 -15.24 -4.36
C ASN A 82 1.93 -16.20 -3.30
N THR A 83 0.61 -16.39 -3.35
CA THR A 83 -0.20 -17.17 -2.39
C THR A 83 -0.22 -16.67 -0.94
N LEU A 84 0.50 -15.61 -0.55
CA LEU A 84 0.54 -15.12 0.84
C LEU A 84 -0.60 -14.16 1.20
N GLY A 85 -1.36 -13.70 0.21
CA GLY A 85 -2.53 -12.85 0.44
C GLY A 85 -2.20 -11.45 0.96
N ILE A 86 -0.96 -10.98 0.79
CA ILE A 86 -0.53 -9.63 1.18
C ILE A 86 0.25 -8.94 0.07
N SER A 87 0.12 -7.62 0.01
CA SER A 87 0.95 -6.72 -0.79
C SER A 87 1.23 -5.43 -0.03
N LEU A 88 2.24 -4.69 -0.46
CA LEU A 88 2.67 -3.46 0.18
C LEU A 88 2.70 -2.33 -0.83
N VAL A 89 2.35 -1.11 -0.42
CA VAL A 89 2.70 0.09 -1.18
C VAL A 89 3.32 1.16 -0.27
N ARG A 90 4.16 2.01 -0.86
CA ARG A 90 4.52 3.32 -0.31
C ARG A 90 3.79 4.40 -1.07
N ILE A 91 3.16 5.35 -0.37
CA ILE A 91 2.57 6.53 -1.04
C ILE A 91 3.21 7.80 -0.53
N ASP A 92 3.81 8.57 -1.42
CA ASP A 92 4.41 9.87 -1.18
C ASP A 92 3.49 10.99 -1.65
N TYR A 93 3.41 12.09 -0.90
CA TYR A 93 2.54 13.24 -1.21
C TYR A 93 3.33 14.54 -1.11
N ALA A 94 3.19 15.41 -2.11
CA ALA A 94 3.55 16.82 -1.98
C ALA A 94 2.49 17.57 -1.14
N PRO A 95 2.75 18.82 -0.73
CA PRO A 95 1.73 19.65 -0.09
C PRO A 95 0.45 19.74 -0.93
N TYR A 96 -0.69 19.49 -0.28
CA TYR A 96 -2.02 19.42 -0.92
C TYR A 96 -2.16 18.32 -1.97
N GLY A 97 -1.25 17.35 -1.98
CA GLY A 97 -1.35 16.18 -2.83
C GLY A 97 -2.44 15.23 -2.38
N GLN A 98 -3.04 14.55 -3.34
CA GLN A 98 -4.15 13.64 -3.14
C GLN A 98 -3.86 12.28 -3.75
N ASN A 99 -4.35 11.24 -3.10
CA ASN A 99 -4.63 9.98 -3.74
C ASN A 99 -6.16 9.98 -3.91
N PRO A 100 -6.66 10.28 -5.12
CA PRO A 100 -8.08 10.55 -5.37
C PRO A 100 -8.99 9.40 -4.95
N PRO A 101 -10.33 9.62 -4.89
CA PRO A 101 -11.28 8.54 -4.63
C PRO A 101 -11.05 7.31 -5.52
N HIS A 102 -10.77 6.16 -4.90
CA HIS A 102 -10.51 4.89 -5.56
C HIS A 102 -10.97 3.71 -4.68
N THR A 103 -10.85 2.48 -5.20
CA THR A 103 -11.24 1.26 -4.48
C THR A 103 -10.20 0.15 -4.65
N HIS A 104 -10.20 -0.79 -3.72
CA HIS A 104 -9.52 -2.07 -3.84
C HIS A 104 -10.55 -3.20 -3.87
N PRO A 105 -10.89 -3.75 -5.05
CA PRO A 105 -11.99 -4.70 -5.18
C PRO A 105 -11.73 -6.04 -4.50
N ARG A 106 -10.48 -6.32 -4.11
CA ARG A 106 -10.07 -7.62 -3.56
C ARG A 106 -9.23 -7.53 -2.28
N ALA A 107 -8.99 -6.33 -1.73
CA ALA A 107 -8.14 -6.19 -0.56
C ALA A 107 -8.70 -5.15 0.42
N THR A 108 -8.58 -5.45 1.71
CA THR A 108 -8.65 -4.43 2.77
C THR A 108 -7.30 -3.76 2.85
N GLU A 109 -7.27 -2.45 3.05
CA GLU A 109 -6.05 -1.69 3.26
C GLU A 109 -5.92 -1.28 4.73
N ILE A 110 -4.76 -1.52 5.34
CA ILE A 110 -4.35 -0.86 6.58
C ILE A 110 -3.25 0.14 6.26
N LEU A 111 -3.45 1.38 6.70
CA LEU A 111 -2.60 2.52 6.41
C LEU A 111 -1.95 2.98 7.72
N VAL A 112 -0.62 3.09 7.74
CA VAL A 112 0.13 3.73 8.83
C VAL A 112 0.76 5.01 8.31
N LEU A 113 0.53 6.13 9.01
CA LEU A 113 1.16 7.40 8.68
C LEU A 113 2.53 7.51 9.37
N VAL A 114 3.60 7.71 8.61
CA VAL A 114 4.97 7.77 9.18
C VAL A 114 5.47 9.21 9.41
N GLU A 115 5.01 10.17 8.61
CA GLU A 115 5.43 11.58 8.67
C GLU A 115 4.22 12.47 8.32
N GLY A 116 4.27 13.79 8.50
CA GLY A 116 3.25 14.71 7.97
C GLY A 116 1.86 14.65 8.60
N THR A 117 0.86 15.18 7.88
CA THR A 117 -0.55 15.23 8.30
C THR A 117 -1.45 14.86 7.13
N LEU A 118 -2.29 13.85 7.29
CA LEU A 118 -3.08 13.30 6.20
C LEU A 118 -4.57 13.23 6.58
N TYR A 119 -5.41 13.87 5.78
CA TYR A 119 -6.86 13.69 5.86
C TYR A 119 -7.25 12.47 5.03
N VAL A 120 -7.85 11.48 5.67
CA VAL A 120 -8.24 10.21 5.03
C VAL A 120 -9.72 9.93 5.25
N GLY A 121 -10.31 9.13 4.37
CA GLY A 121 -11.64 8.61 4.62
C GLY A 121 -12.13 7.60 3.60
N PHE A 122 -13.18 6.86 3.97
CA PHE A 122 -13.95 6.02 3.06
C PHE A 122 -15.44 6.30 3.19
N VAL A 123 -16.18 5.95 2.14
CA VAL A 123 -17.63 6.07 2.08
C VAL A 123 -18.23 4.67 2.23
N SER A 124 -19.16 4.49 3.17
CA SER A 124 -19.88 3.22 3.31
C SER A 124 -20.79 2.97 2.11
N SER A 125 -21.27 1.73 1.98
CA SER A 125 -22.24 1.39 0.95
C SER A 125 -23.61 2.01 1.21
N ASN A 126 -24.50 1.91 0.23
CA ASN A 126 -25.83 2.51 0.27
C ASN A 126 -26.70 2.04 1.44
N GLN A 127 -26.43 0.87 2.04
CA GLN A 127 -27.12 0.39 3.23
C GLN A 127 -26.89 1.27 4.47
N ASP A 128 -25.77 2.01 4.51
CA ASP A 128 -25.46 3.03 5.53
C ASP A 128 -25.46 4.44 4.89
N ASN A 129 -26.36 4.64 3.91
CA ASN A 129 -26.65 5.92 3.26
C ASN A 129 -25.41 6.66 2.71
N ASN A 130 -24.41 5.92 2.19
CA ASN A 130 -23.15 6.46 1.69
C ASN A 130 -22.46 7.40 2.71
N ARG A 131 -22.47 7.03 3.99
CA ARG A 131 -21.89 7.85 5.04
C ARG A 131 -20.37 7.90 4.92
N LEU A 132 -19.81 9.10 5.08
CA LEU A 132 -18.38 9.32 5.14
C LEU A 132 -17.83 8.99 6.54
N PHE A 133 -16.81 8.14 6.59
CA PHE A 133 -15.93 7.96 7.73
C PHE A 133 -14.60 8.63 7.40
N ALA A 134 -14.21 9.65 8.15
CA ALA A 134 -12.98 10.39 7.88
C ALA A 134 -12.26 10.82 9.17
N LYS A 135 -10.94 10.97 9.06
CA LYS A 135 -10.07 11.37 10.16
C LYS A 135 -8.83 12.10 9.62
N VAL A 136 -8.33 13.04 10.40
CA VAL A 136 -6.97 13.59 10.21
C VAL A 136 -6.01 12.73 11.00
N LEU A 137 -5.02 12.17 10.31
CA LEU A 137 -3.95 11.34 10.87
C LEU A 137 -2.68 12.16 11.09
N ASN A 138 -1.98 11.85 12.18
CA ASN A 138 -0.65 12.33 12.54
C ASN A 138 0.35 11.15 12.52
N PRO A 139 1.67 11.40 12.57
CA PRO A 139 2.66 10.33 12.54
C PRO A 139 2.43 9.30 13.66
N GLY A 140 2.43 8.02 13.30
CA GLY A 140 2.12 6.89 14.17
C GLY A 140 0.66 6.44 14.13
N ASP A 141 -0.25 7.27 13.61
CA ASP A 141 -1.67 6.90 13.51
C ASP A 141 -1.90 5.83 12.44
N VAL A 142 -2.93 5.02 12.67
CA VAL A 142 -3.34 3.91 11.80
C VAL A 142 -4.81 4.08 11.39
N PHE A 143 -5.13 3.78 10.13
CA PHE A 143 -6.49 3.79 9.62
C PHE A 143 -6.74 2.60 8.70
N VAL A 144 -7.96 2.05 8.73
CA VAL A 144 -8.33 0.85 7.94
C VAL A 144 -9.38 1.23 6.91
N PHE A 145 -9.18 0.82 5.66
CA PHE A 145 -10.15 0.93 4.57
C PHE A 145 -10.71 -0.46 4.25
N PRO A 146 -12.02 -0.70 4.49
CA PRO A 146 -12.63 -1.98 4.19
C PRO A 146 -12.58 -2.32 2.70
N ILE A 147 -12.47 -3.62 2.39
CA ILE A 147 -12.48 -4.15 1.03
C ILE A 147 -13.64 -3.59 0.20
N GLY A 148 -13.34 -3.16 -1.03
CA GLY A 148 -14.32 -2.69 -2.02
C GLY A 148 -14.89 -1.29 -1.76
N MET A 149 -14.65 -0.68 -0.60
CA MET A 149 -15.16 0.67 -0.31
C MET A 149 -14.41 1.74 -1.14
N ILE A 150 -15.11 2.83 -1.46
CA ILE A 150 -14.48 4.01 -2.08
C ILE A 150 -13.77 4.80 -0.98
N TYR A 151 -12.49 5.07 -1.16
CA TYR A 151 -11.68 5.79 -0.17
C TYR A 151 -10.67 6.74 -0.84
N PHE A 152 -10.15 7.67 -0.04
CA PHE A 152 -9.23 8.71 -0.50
C PHE A 152 -8.25 9.11 0.61
N GLN A 153 -7.19 9.80 0.20
CA GLN A 153 -6.28 10.49 1.11
C GLN A 153 -5.87 11.85 0.53
N VAL A 154 -5.74 12.86 1.39
CA VAL A 154 -5.28 14.20 1.04
C VAL A 154 -4.25 14.68 2.05
N ASN A 155 -3.08 15.09 1.59
CA ASN A 155 -2.08 15.75 2.42
C ASN A 155 -2.53 17.19 2.69
N ILE A 156 -2.93 17.48 3.92
CA ILE A 156 -3.36 18.82 4.34
C ILE A 156 -2.24 19.63 5.01
N GLY A 157 -1.04 19.03 5.13
CA GLY A 157 0.15 19.70 5.64
C GLY A 157 0.68 20.77 4.68
N LYS A 158 1.06 21.93 5.22
CA LYS A 158 1.61 23.06 4.45
C LYS A 158 3.08 22.90 4.09
N THR A 159 3.81 22.07 4.84
CA THR A 159 5.23 21.78 4.69
C THR A 159 5.46 20.29 4.98
N PRO A 160 6.55 19.67 4.48
CA PRO A 160 7.05 18.43 5.06
C PRO A 160 7.27 18.70 6.56
N GLN A 161 6.42 18.15 7.42
CA GLN A 161 6.50 18.41 8.86
C GLN A 161 7.71 17.69 9.43
N TRP A 162 8.75 18.49 9.65
CA TRP A 162 9.92 18.12 10.42
C TRP A 162 9.50 17.75 11.85
N PRO A 163 10.09 16.72 12.49
CA PRO A 163 9.94 16.54 13.92
C PRO A 163 10.67 17.71 14.59
N LEU A 164 9.94 18.57 15.31
CA LEU A 164 10.54 19.51 16.24
C LEU A 164 11.47 18.70 17.16
N LEU A 165 12.77 18.92 16.99
CA LEU A 165 13.78 18.53 17.95
C LEU A 165 14.04 19.78 18.77
N ASP A 166 13.42 19.83 19.93
CA ASP A 166 13.96 20.45 21.13
C ASP A 166 14.71 19.39 21.93
#